data_AF-A0A482D450-F1
#
_entry.id   AF-A0A482D450-F1
#
_cell.length_a   1.000
_cell.length_b   1.000
_cell.length_c   1.000
_cell.angle_alpha   90.00
_cell.angle_beta   90.00
_cell.angle_gamma   90.00
#
_symmetry.space_group_name_H-M   'P 1'
#
loop_
_entity.id
_entity.type
_entity.pdbx_description
1 polymer ?
#
loop_
_entity_poly.entity_id
_entity_poly.type
_entity_poly.pdbx_seq_one_letter_code
_entity_poly.pdbx_strand_id
1 'polypeptide(L)'
;MEKIKLLAIGALFLFLFGCLGAPEEKIVPTEDAVAPAQNDSPVEENKTLVGGDRDEHGCIPSAGYSWCEAKQKCLREWEEACEAPEEEGQMVGADKDEHGCIPSAGYSWCEPKQKCLRIWEEECE
;
A
#
# COMPACT_ATOMS: atom_id res chain seq x y z
N MET A 1 -20.88 -36.09 17.63
CA MET A 1 -20.04 -36.32 18.82
C MET A 1 -18.63 -35.98 18.35
N GLU A 2 -17.94 -34.94 18.76
CA GLU A 2 -17.93 -34.22 20.02
C GLU A 2 -17.73 -32.72 19.82
N LYS A 3 -18.43 -31.96 20.64
CA LYS A 3 -18.35 -30.50 20.76
C LYS A 3 -17.11 -30.20 21.59
N ILE A 4 -16.00 -29.81 20.96
CA ILE A 4 -14.81 -29.33 21.69
C ILE A 4 -15.10 -27.91 22.17
N LYS A 5 -15.26 -27.82 23.48
CA LYS A 5 -15.70 -26.67 24.26
C LYS A 5 -14.64 -25.57 24.24
N LEU A 6 -14.95 -24.50 23.54
CA LEU A 6 -14.98 -23.11 24.02
C LEU A 6 -14.54 -22.87 25.49
N LEU A 7 -13.24 -22.89 25.81
CA LEU A 7 -12.70 -22.41 27.10
C LEU A 7 -11.22 -22.01 26.97
N ALA A 8 -10.91 -20.81 26.45
CA ALA A 8 -9.62 -20.14 26.69
C ALA A 8 -9.58 -18.64 26.31
N ILE A 9 -10.72 -17.92 26.29
CA ILE A 9 -10.76 -16.47 25.95
C ILE A 9 -10.63 -15.59 27.22
N GLY A 10 -10.05 -16.10 28.30
CA GLY A 10 -10.23 -15.51 29.65
C GLY A 10 -8.97 -15.07 30.40
N ALA A 11 -7.78 -14.97 29.79
CA ALA A 11 -6.56 -14.69 30.55
C ALA A 11 -5.46 -13.89 29.83
N LEU A 12 -5.79 -13.18 28.74
CA LEU A 12 -4.83 -12.30 28.03
C LEU A 12 -5.24 -10.80 28.09
N PHE A 13 -6.13 -10.44 29.02
CA PHE A 13 -6.66 -9.08 29.21
C PHE A 13 -6.22 -8.44 30.53
N LEU A 14 -5.09 -8.89 31.10
CA LEU A 14 -4.44 -8.36 32.31
C LEU A 14 -3.00 -7.89 32.02
N PHE A 15 -2.82 -7.11 30.95
CA PHE A 15 -1.58 -6.34 30.70
C PHE A 15 -1.88 -4.84 30.45
N LEU A 16 -3.04 -4.36 30.90
CA LEU A 16 -3.37 -2.95 31.05
C LEU A 16 -3.18 -2.58 32.53
N PHE A 17 -2.31 -1.61 32.82
CA PHE A 17 -1.89 -1.08 34.13
C PHE A 17 -0.52 -1.56 34.60
N GLY A 18 0.54 -0.94 34.10
CA GLY A 18 1.87 -1.18 34.66
C GLY A 18 2.99 -0.34 34.05
N CYS A 19 2.85 0.99 34.05
CA CYS A 19 3.98 1.92 34.26
C CYS A 19 3.42 3.32 34.53
N LEU A 20 3.25 3.62 35.82
CA LEU A 20 3.34 4.97 36.40
C LEU A 20 4.57 5.66 35.76
N GLY A 21 4.47 6.87 35.20
CA GLY A 21 4.08 8.05 35.96
C GLY A 21 5.27 8.51 36.80
N ALA A 22 6.29 9.07 36.16
CA ALA A 22 7.33 9.84 36.83
C ALA A 22 7.18 11.32 36.43
N PRO A 23 7.07 12.25 37.40
CA PRO A 23 6.80 13.66 37.15
C PRO A 23 8.02 14.41 36.58
N GLU A 24 7.67 15.37 35.74
CA GLU A 24 8.47 16.46 35.20
C GLU A 24 9.00 17.36 36.33
N GLU A 25 10.32 17.40 36.52
CA GLU A 25 10.96 18.38 37.40
C GLU A 25 11.39 19.60 36.56
N LYS A 26 10.55 20.63 36.65
CA LYS A 26 10.80 21.97 36.13
C LYS A 26 11.87 22.63 36.98
N ILE A 27 12.99 22.99 36.37
CA ILE A 27 13.92 23.97 36.92
C ILE A 27 14.03 25.10 35.90
N VAL A 28 13.38 26.22 36.20
CA VAL A 28 13.53 27.50 35.51
C VAL A 28 14.56 28.30 36.31
N PRO A 29 15.74 28.63 35.75
CA PRO A 29 16.55 29.71 36.26
C PRO A 29 15.98 31.03 35.75
N THR A 30 15.71 31.88 36.73
CA THR A 30 15.29 33.26 36.67
C THR A 30 16.27 34.15 35.93
N GLU A 31 15.70 35.15 35.27
CA GLU A 31 16.20 36.49 34.91
C GLU A 31 17.68 36.81 35.14
N ASP A 32 18.34 37.32 34.09
CA ASP A 32 19.20 38.51 34.22
C ASP A 32 19.49 39.11 32.82
N ALA A 33 19.10 40.37 32.65
CA ALA A 33 19.23 41.15 31.43
C ALA A 33 20.63 41.77 31.30
N VAL A 34 21.39 41.43 30.26
CA VAL A 34 22.46 42.30 29.72
C VAL A 34 22.63 42.03 28.21
N ALA A 35 22.30 43.02 27.38
CA ALA A 35 22.73 43.06 25.98
C ALA A 35 24.21 43.48 25.91
N PRO A 36 25.02 42.81 25.09
CA PRO A 36 25.50 43.50 23.90
C PRO A 36 25.41 42.63 22.63
N ALA A 37 25.32 43.32 21.49
CA ALA A 37 25.18 42.73 20.17
C ALA A 37 26.18 41.60 19.88
N GLN A 38 25.65 40.41 19.59
CA GLN A 38 26.39 39.28 19.03
C GLN A 38 25.64 38.80 17.79
N ASN A 39 26.19 39.11 16.62
CA ASN A 39 25.85 38.44 15.38
C ASN A 39 26.57 37.08 15.38
N ASP A 40 26.09 36.19 16.25
CA ASP A 40 26.39 34.76 16.25
C ASP A 40 25.02 34.08 16.29
N SER A 41 24.37 34.00 15.13
CA SER A 41 23.29 33.02 14.96
C SER A 41 23.87 31.66 15.33
N PRO A 42 23.22 30.88 16.22
CA PRO A 42 23.44 29.46 16.19
C PRO A 42 22.95 29.03 14.80
N VAL A 43 23.90 28.83 13.89
CA VAL A 43 23.69 27.91 12.80
C VAL A 43 23.52 26.58 13.52
N GLU A 44 22.28 26.27 13.88
CA GLU A 44 21.84 24.92 14.15
C GLU A 44 22.33 24.12 12.95
N GLU A 45 23.50 23.51 13.14
CA GLU A 45 24.01 22.45 12.28
C GLU A 45 23.05 21.29 12.49
N ASN A 46 21.82 21.45 12.00
CA ASN A 46 20.92 20.36 11.71
C ASN A 46 21.65 19.60 10.62
N LYS A 47 22.56 18.73 11.06
CA LYS A 47 22.99 17.56 10.31
C LYS A 47 21.70 16.89 9.94
N THR A 48 21.17 17.26 8.77
CA THR A 48 19.97 16.71 8.19
C THR A 48 20.25 15.23 8.05
N LEU A 49 19.87 14.48 9.09
CA LEU A 49 19.98 13.05 9.11
C LEU A 49 19.18 12.59 7.90
N VAL A 50 19.86 11.97 6.94
CA VAL A 50 19.22 11.45 5.74
C VAL A 50 18.08 10.53 6.17
N GLY A 51 16.84 10.90 5.82
CA GLY A 51 15.63 10.19 6.23
C GLY A 51 14.98 10.65 7.54
N GLY A 52 15.33 11.83 8.07
CA GLY A 52 14.61 12.46 9.18
C GLY A 52 13.28 13.11 8.78
N ASP A 53 13.03 13.26 7.49
CA ASP A 53 11.89 13.94 6.89
C ASP A 53 10.74 12.98 6.51
N ARG A 54 10.42 12.01 7.37
CA ARG A 54 9.34 11.06 7.08
C ARG A 54 7.95 11.71 7.16
N ASP A 55 7.08 11.39 6.21
CA ASP A 55 5.66 11.76 6.23
C ASP A 55 4.83 10.84 7.16
N GLU A 56 3.51 11.06 7.22
CA GLU A 56 2.56 10.29 8.05
C GLU A 56 2.55 8.79 7.69
N HIS A 57 2.90 8.45 6.46
CA HIS A 57 2.99 7.09 5.95
C HIS A 57 4.40 6.49 6.09
N GLY A 58 5.35 7.26 6.64
CA GLY A 58 6.74 6.86 6.80
C GLY A 58 7.61 6.98 5.54
N CYS A 59 7.10 7.60 4.47
CA CYS A 59 7.83 7.85 3.24
C CYS A 59 8.75 9.07 3.39
N ILE A 60 9.84 9.13 2.63
CA ILE A 60 10.85 10.20 2.70
C ILE A 60 10.71 11.09 1.45
N PRO A 61 9.99 12.23 1.51
CA PRO A 61 9.73 13.07 0.35
C PRO A 61 11.00 13.72 -0.20
N SER A 62 12.00 14.03 0.62
CA SER A 62 13.27 14.61 0.13
C SER A 62 14.08 13.61 -0.68
N ALA A 63 13.88 12.31 -0.48
CA ALA A 63 14.43 11.25 -1.33
C ALA A 63 13.55 10.96 -2.55
N GLY A 64 12.38 11.62 -2.65
CA GLY A 64 11.41 11.46 -3.74
C GLY A 64 10.48 10.26 -3.59
N TYR A 65 10.31 9.74 -2.37
CA TYR A 65 9.28 8.74 -2.08
C TYR A 65 7.95 9.41 -1.75
N SER A 66 6.87 8.99 -2.40
CA SER A 66 5.49 9.36 -2.10
C SER A 66 4.67 8.12 -1.72
N TRP A 67 3.70 8.28 -0.83
CA TRP A 67 2.79 7.20 -0.47
C TRP A 67 1.86 6.85 -1.63
N CYS A 68 1.81 5.58 -2.00
CA CYS A 68 0.88 5.07 -2.98
C CYS A 68 -0.24 4.27 -2.32
N GLU A 69 -1.46 4.81 -2.34
CA GLU A 69 -2.64 4.15 -1.75
C GLU A 69 -2.98 2.85 -2.48
N ALA A 70 -2.83 2.82 -3.80
CA ALA A 70 -3.17 1.65 -4.62
C ALA A 70 -2.29 0.42 -4.32
N LYS A 71 -1.03 0.65 -3.94
CA LYS A 71 -0.05 -0.41 -3.64
C LYS A 71 0.32 -0.50 -2.15
N GLN A 72 -0.22 0.39 -1.31
CA GLN A 72 0.07 0.51 0.12
C GLN A 72 1.58 0.53 0.43
N LYS A 73 2.36 1.27 -0.36
CA LYS A 73 3.82 1.42 -0.20
C LYS A 73 4.33 2.77 -0.66
N CYS A 74 5.47 3.18 -0.12
CA CYS A 74 6.21 4.35 -0.58
C CYS A 74 6.90 4.05 -1.93
N LEU A 75 6.60 4.85 -2.95
CA LEU A 75 7.11 4.69 -4.31
C LEU A 75 7.77 5.96 -4.80
N ARG A 76 8.65 5.79 -5.79
CA ARG A 76 9.12 6.90 -6.61
C ARG A 76 8.36 6.80 -7.92
N GLU A 77 7.52 7.79 -8.20
CA GLU A 77 6.59 7.74 -9.34
C GLU A 77 7.27 7.54 -10.71
N TRP A 78 8.55 7.91 -10.82
CA TRP A 78 9.34 7.69 -12.04
C TRP A 78 10.01 6.31 -12.15
N GLU A 79 10.08 5.56 -11.05
CA GLU A 79 10.55 4.17 -11.05
C GLU A 79 9.36 3.20 -11.17
N GLU A 80 8.24 3.54 -10.53
CA GLU A 80 7.03 2.73 -10.51
C GLU A 80 5.79 3.63 -10.41
N ALA A 81 4.85 3.46 -11.34
CA ALA A 81 3.57 4.18 -11.32
C ALA A 81 2.71 3.74 -10.11
N CYS A 82 2.06 4.72 -9.47
CA CYS A 82 1.06 4.48 -8.44
C CYS A 82 -0.30 4.18 -9.06
N GLU A 83 -0.39 3.03 -9.70
CA GLU A 83 -1.63 2.53 -10.29
C GLU A 83 -2.11 1.33 -9.48
N ALA A 84 -3.43 1.13 -9.46
CA ALA A 84 -3.99 -0.14 -9.00
C ALA A 84 -3.37 -1.27 -9.82
N PRO A 85 -3.24 -2.49 -9.26
CA PRO A 85 -2.98 -3.65 -10.10
C PRO A 85 -4.04 -3.61 -11.21
N GLU A 86 -3.60 -3.36 -12.44
CA GLU A 86 -4.49 -3.47 -13.59
C GLU A 86 -4.96 -4.92 -13.56
N GLU A 87 -6.27 -5.12 -13.33
CA GLU A 87 -6.95 -6.38 -13.58
C GLU A 87 -6.48 -6.82 -14.96
N GLU A 88 -5.64 -7.85 -14.98
CA GLU A 88 -4.70 -8.16 -16.04
C GLU A 88 -5.42 -8.02 -17.38
N GLY A 89 -5.11 -6.93 -18.10
CA GLY A 89 -5.92 -6.44 -19.20
C GLY A 89 -6.29 -7.60 -20.10
N GLN A 90 -7.59 -7.87 -20.21
CA GLN A 90 -8.14 -9.03 -20.87
C GLN A 90 -7.49 -9.20 -22.25
N MET A 91 -6.50 -10.09 -22.32
CA MET A 91 -5.73 -10.29 -23.55
C MET A 91 -6.69 -10.72 -24.64
N VAL A 92 -6.49 -10.23 -25.86
CA VAL A 92 -7.31 -10.64 -27.01
C VAL A 92 -7.29 -12.17 -27.12
N GLY A 93 -8.47 -12.79 -27.00
CA GLY A 93 -8.63 -14.25 -27.00
C GLY A 93 -8.67 -14.93 -25.64
N ALA A 94 -8.72 -14.17 -24.54
CA ALA A 94 -8.94 -14.71 -23.19
C ALA A 94 -10.39 -15.14 -22.92
N ASP A 95 -11.33 -14.80 -23.80
CA ASP A 95 -12.77 -14.98 -23.64
C ASP A 95 -13.27 -16.32 -24.22
N LYS A 96 -12.53 -17.42 -24.07
CA LYS A 96 -12.94 -18.72 -24.61
C LYS A 96 -14.22 -19.24 -23.95
N ASP A 97 -15.14 -19.78 -24.75
CA ASP A 97 -16.33 -20.50 -24.28
C ASP A 97 -16.00 -21.93 -23.81
N GLU A 98 -17.01 -22.68 -23.40
CA GLU A 98 -16.90 -24.08 -22.94
C GLU A 98 -16.30 -25.02 -24.00
N HIS A 99 -16.43 -24.67 -25.27
CA HIS A 99 -15.88 -25.40 -26.40
C HIS A 99 -14.51 -24.87 -26.84
N GLY A 100 -13.95 -23.88 -26.13
CA GLY A 100 -12.67 -23.26 -26.43
C GLY A 100 -12.71 -22.25 -27.59
N CYS A 101 -13.90 -21.88 -28.07
CA CYS A 101 -14.08 -20.89 -29.13
C CYS A 101 -14.02 -19.47 -28.57
N ILE A 102 -13.49 -18.53 -29.35
CA ILE A 102 -13.33 -17.12 -28.96
C ILE A 102 -14.51 -16.30 -29.54
N PRO A 103 -15.63 -16.11 -28.84
CA PRO A 103 -16.80 -15.37 -29.30
C PRO A 103 -16.48 -13.92 -29.66
N SER A 104 -15.57 -13.23 -28.96
CA SER A 104 -15.21 -11.85 -29.29
C SER A 104 -14.43 -11.74 -30.61
N ALA A 105 -13.77 -12.81 -31.03
CA ALA A 105 -13.16 -12.90 -32.36
C ALA A 105 -14.15 -13.40 -33.44
N GLY A 106 -15.40 -13.69 -33.05
CA GLY A 106 -16.47 -14.12 -33.94
C GLY A 106 -16.50 -15.63 -34.19
N TYR A 107 -15.83 -16.43 -33.37
CA TYR A 107 -15.90 -17.89 -33.45
C TYR A 107 -17.10 -18.43 -32.67
N SER A 108 -17.80 -19.41 -33.24
CA SER A 108 -18.91 -20.11 -32.62
C SER A 108 -18.74 -21.61 -32.79
N TRP A 109 -19.08 -22.40 -31.77
CA TRP A 109 -19.02 -23.85 -31.85
C TRP A 109 -20.02 -24.41 -32.87
N CYS A 110 -19.54 -25.31 -33.73
CA CYS A 110 -20.37 -26.05 -34.67
C CYS A 110 -20.38 -27.54 -34.31
N GLU A 111 -21.53 -28.05 -33.86
CA GLU A 111 -21.69 -29.42 -33.39
C GLU A 111 -21.45 -30.48 -34.48
N PRO A 112 -22.01 -30.38 -35.71
CA PRO A 112 -21.77 -31.36 -36.76
C PRO A 112 -20.30 -31.51 -37.15
N LYS A 113 -19.53 -30.40 -37.08
CA LYS A 113 -18.13 -30.35 -37.52
C LYS A 113 -17.12 -30.43 -36.37
N GLN A 114 -17.59 -30.36 -35.12
CA GLN A 114 -16.78 -30.36 -33.90
C GLN A 114 -15.62 -29.34 -33.95
N LYS A 115 -15.89 -28.13 -34.46
CA LYS A 115 -14.89 -27.05 -34.54
C LYS A 115 -15.52 -25.67 -34.36
N CYS A 116 -14.68 -24.73 -33.93
CA CYS A 116 -14.99 -23.32 -33.86
C CYS A 116 -14.99 -22.71 -35.28
N LEU A 117 -16.11 -22.14 -35.70
CA LEU A 117 -16.30 -21.57 -37.02
C LEU A 117 -16.69 -20.10 -36.95
N ARG A 118 -16.33 -19.36 -37.99
CA ARG A 118 -16.93 -18.06 -38.29
C ARG A 118 -18.06 -18.33 -39.29
N ILE A 119 -19.29 -18.11 -38.86
CA ILE A 119 -20.50 -18.50 -39.63
C ILE A 119 -20.56 -17.81 -41.02
N TRP A 120 -19.88 -16.66 -41.18
CA TRP A 120 -19.77 -15.95 -42.47
C TRP A 120 -18.65 -16.45 -43.38
N GLU A 121 -17.75 -17.33 -42.91
CA GLU A 121 -16.70 -17.95 -43.71
C GLU A 121 -17.07 -19.39 -44.09
N GLU A 122 -17.71 -20.11 -43.19
CA GLU A 122 -18.14 -21.49 -43.38
C GLU A 122 -19.48 -21.72 -42.68
N GLU A 123 -20.45 -22.30 -43.40
CA GLU A 123 -21.75 -22.68 -42.85
C GLU A 123 -21.63 -23.93 -41.95
N CYS A 124 -22.39 -23.97 -40.87
CA CYS A 124 -22.45 -25.11 -39.95
C CYS A 124 -23.54 -26.09 -40.42
N GLU A 125 -23.20 -26.87 -41.46
CA GLU A 125 -24.02 -27.96 -42.00
C GLU A 125 -23.46 -29.35 -41.66
#